data_AF-A0A7M2VCY8-F1
#
_entry.id   AF-A0A7M2VCY8-F1
#
_cell.length_a   1.000
_cell.length_b   1.000
_cell.length_c   1.000
_cell.angle_alpha   90.00
_cell.angle_beta   90.00
_cell.angle_gamma   90.00
#
_symmetry.space_group_name_H-M   'P 1'
#
loop_
_entity.id
_entity.type
_entity.pdbx_description
1 polymer ?
#
loop_
_entity_poly.entity_id
_entity_poly.type
_entity_poly.pdbx_seq_one_letter_code
_entity_poly.pdbx_strand_id
1 'polypeptide(L)'
;MNKTAEFLVFGATGQQGGAVAHALRAAGREVRAFVRDPHSEKAQALMAAGITLAVGNLFDRASIERAMVGIKGVFSVQTSSPQGEISDEQEIIQGKAIADSALAAGVSHLVYSSSGAAGKGPTGMGHFDSKTEIEKYVRSLPLCWTITRPASFIEMLMLPGMGLNTGNFSFFMQRNQPMQMITLDDLGRINARILCNPQTFAGKVLEISSQTLTGEDLERAFSNAAGFPIHYQRFPDVLLTQNSFLRRLTELVDNGIVAGVADIPALEKMFGKMMKLDQWLTGPGKQHFQAALNAPQAEIALR
;
A
#
# COMPACT_ATOMS: atom_id res chain seq x y z
N MET A 1 14.32 1.64 -31.37
CA MET A 1 13.74 2.86 -30.76
C MET A 1 13.49 2.54 -29.29
N ASN A 2 14.21 3.17 -28.36
CA ASN A 2 13.89 3.05 -26.93
C ASN A 2 12.49 3.64 -26.74
N LYS A 3 11.52 2.79 -26.39
CA LYS A 3 10.18 3.27 -26.08
C LYS A 3 10.27 4.15 -24.83
N THR A 4 9.88 5.41 -24.95
CA THR A 4 9.81 6.32 -23.81
C THR A 4 8.79 5.80 -22.82
N ALA A 5 9.15 5.78 -21.53
CA ALA A 5 8.23 5.36 -20.47
C ALA A 5 6.94 6.20 -20.49
N GLU A 6 5.80 5.55 -20.34
CA GLU A 6 4.47 6.18 -20.31
C GLU A 6 4.05 6.53 -18.88
N PHE A 7 4.48 5.71 -17.91
CA PHE A 7 4.12 5.86 -16.50
C PHE A 7 5.35 6.00 -15.60
N LEU A 8 5.27 6.90 -14.62
CA LEU A 8 6.25 7.04 -13.55
C LEU A 8 5.66 6.53 -12.23
N VAL A 9 6.41 5.69 -11.54
CA VAL A 9 6.00 5.11 -10.27
C VAL A 9 7.00 5.52 -9.19
N PHE A 10 6.52 6.30 -8.22
CA PHE A 10 7.25 6.56 -6.96
C PHE A 10 7.07 5.40 -5.99
N GLY A 11 8.04 5.21 -5.09
CA GLY A 11 8.01 4.10 -4.13
C GLY A 11 8.09 2.71 -4.79
N ALA A 12 8.66 2.62 -6.00
CA ALA A 12 8.68 1.40 -6.81
C ALA A 12 9.48 0.24 -6.19
N THR A 13 10.42 0.52 -5.28
CA THR A 13 11.14 -0.50 -4.51
C THR A 13 10.43 -0.87 -3.20
N GLY A 14 9.30 -0.23 -2.90
CA GLY A 14 8.41 -0.55 -1.80
C GLY A 14 7.27 -1.48 -2.22
N GLN A 15 6.45 -1.87 -1.24
CA GLN A 15 5.34 -2.82 -1.43
C GLN A 15 4.31 -2.32 -2.46
N GLN A 16 3.78 -1.11 -2.27
CA GLN A 16 2.72 -0.58 -3.14
C GLN A 16 3.24 -0.20 -4.53
N GLY A 17 4.28 0.63 -4.60
CA GLY A 17 4.82 1.09 -5.88
C GLY A 17 5.37 -0.07 -6.70
N GLY A 18 6.03 -1.06 -6.07
CA GLY A 18 6.47 -2.27 -6.76
C GLY A 18 5.32 -3.03 -7.40
N ALA A 19 4.25 -3.28 -6.64
CA ALA A 19 3.06 -3.95 -7.17
C ALA A 19 2.42 -3.19 -8.34
N VAL A 20 2.33 -1.85 -8.26
CA VAL A 20 1.81 -1.01 -9.35
C VAL A 20 2.72 -1.07 -10.58
N ALA A 21 4.04 -0.96 -10.39
CA ALA A 21 5.00 -0.99 -11.49
C ALA A 21 4.96 -2.34 -12.23
N HIS A 22 4.94 -3.46 -11.50
CA HIS A 22 4.80 -4.79 -12.07
C HIS A 22 3.45 -4.98 -12.78
N ALA A 23 2.34 -4.52 -12.19
CA ALA A 23 1.03 -4.62 -12.81
C ALA A 23 0.93 -3.81 -14.12
N LEU A 24 1.51 -2.61 -14.17
CA LEU A 24 1.59 -1.80 -15.39
C LEU A 24 2.44 -2.51 -16.47
N ARG A 25 3.58 -3.11 -16.10
CA ARG A 25 4.41 -3.89 -17.04
C ARG A 25 3.69 -5.12 -17.55
N ALA A 26 3.01 -5.86 -16.67
CA ALA A 26 2.21 -7.03 -17.06
C ALA A 26 1.08 -6.65 -18.03
N ALA A 27 0.55 -5.43 -17.93
CA ALA A 27 -0.40 -4.85 -18.87
C ALA A 27 0.25 -4.30 -20.17
N GLY A 28 1.53 -4.56 -20.41
CA GLY A 28 2.25 -4.13 -21.62
C GLY A 28 2.58 -2.64 -21.67
N ARG A 29 2.54 -1.92 -20.54
CA ARG A 29 2.84 -0.49 -20.48
C ARG A 29 4.31 -0.22 -20.23
N GLU A 30 4.83 0.90 -20.74
CA GLU A 30 6.20 1.32 -20.49
C GLU A 30 6.31 2.07 -19.16
N VAL A 31 7.14 1.58 -18.25
CA VAL A 31 7.20 2.05 -16.85
C VAL A 31 8.60 2.56 -16.52
N ARG A 32 8.63 3.68 -15.80
CA ARG A 32 9.79 4.25 -15.13
C ARG A 32 9.58 4.19 -13.62
N ALA A 33 10.53 3.61 -12.91
CA ALA A 33 10.57 3.57 -11.46
C ALA A 33 11.48 4.68 -10.94
N PHE A 34 10.98 5.53 -10.04
CA PHE A 34 11.80 6.50 -9.34
C PHE A 34 12.51 5.83 -8.16
N VAL A 35 13.84 5.83 -8.16
CA VAL A 35 14.65 5.13 -7.15
C VAL A 35 15.75 6.02 -6.59
N ARG A 36 16.09 5.82 -5.31
CA ARG A 36 17.22 6.48 -4.65
C ARG A 36 18.55 5.86 -5.06
N ASP A 37 18.63 4.53 -4.98
CA ASP A 37 19.82 3.75 -5.29
C ASP A 37 19.53 2.75 -6.42
N PRO A 38 20.11 2.94 -7.62
CA PRO A 38 19.93 2.02 -8.74
C PRO A 38 20.63 0.68 -8.53
N HIS A 39 21.58 0.56 -7.61
CA HIS A 39 22.36 -0.67 -7.37
C HIS A 39 21.74 -1.59 -6.32
N SER A 40 20.74 -1.13 -5.59
CA SER A 40 19.98 -1.97 -4.66
C SER A 40 19.36 -3.18 -5.36
N GLU A 41 19.29 -4.32 -4.66
CA GLU A 41 18.72 -5.57 -5.19
C GLU A 41 17.30 -5.36 -5.76
N LYS A 42 16.48 -4.58 -5.07
CA LYS A 42 15.12 -4.25 -5.52
C LYS A 42 15.10 -3.42 -6.80
N ALA A 43 16.01 -2.45 -6.95
CA ALA A 43 16.11 -1.67 -8.18
C ALA A 43 16.61 -2.52 -9.36
N GLN A 44 17.55 -3.44 -9.11
CA GLN A 44 18.02 -4.40 -10.11
C GLN A 44 16.91 -5.36 -10.53
N ALA A 45 16.08 -5.83 -9.59
CA ALA A 45 14.92 -6.66 -9.90
C ALA A 45 13.88 -5.93 -10.78
N LEU A 46 13.64 -4.64 -10.54
CA LEU A 46 12.78 -3.82 -11.42
C LEU A 46 13.34 -3.75 -12.85
N MET A 47 14.65 -3.53 -13.01
CA MET A 47 15.28 -3.53 -14.33
C MET A 47 15.20 -4.89 -15.03
N ALA A 48 15.41 -5.98 -14.29
CA ALA A 48 15.24 -7.34 -14.82
C ALA A 48 13.80 -7.62 -15.30
N ALA A 49 12.81 -6.97 -14.70
CA ALA A 49 11.41 -6.98 -15.14
C ALA A 49 11.11 -6.00 -16.31
N GLY A 50 12.14 -5.38 -16.89
CA GLY A 50 12.03 -4.44 -18.00
C GLY A 50 11.48 -3.07 -17.60
N ILE A 51 11.59 -2.69 -16.32
CA ILE A 51 11.22 -1.36 -15.82
C ILE A 51 12.44 -0.46 -15.88
N THR A 52 12.31 0.70 -16.52
CA THR A 52 13.41 1.68 -16.57
C THR A 52 13.54 2.40 -15.23
N LEU A 53 14.75 2.81 -14.87
CA LEU A 53 14.98 3.57 -13.63
C LEU A 53 15.16 5.06 -13.91
N ALA A 54 14.60 5.89 -13.03
CA ALA A 54 14.99 7.29 -12.87
C ALA A 54 15.58 7.47 -11.48
N VAL A 55 16.87 7.79 -11.43
CA VAL A 55 17.59 7.99 -10.18
C VAL A 55 17.35 9.41 -9.67
N GLY A 56 16.95 9.54 -8.41
CA GLY A 56 16.70 10.83 -7.80
C GLY A 56 16.36 10.75 -6.32
N ASN A 57 16.08 11.92 -5.75
CA ASN A 57 15.71 12.06 -4.35
C ASN A 57 14.42 12.89 -4.25
N LEU A 58 13.48 12.49 -3.41
CA LEU A 58 12.23 13.20 -3.22
C LEU A 58 12.39 14.59 -2.58
N PHE A 59 13.57 14.91 -2.02
CA PHE A 59 13.95 16.25 -1.57
C PHE A 59 14.69 17.07 -2.64
N ASP A 60 15.03 16.47 -3.80
CA ASP A 60 15.56 17.18 -4.97
C ASP A 60 14.46 17.32 -6.03
N ARG A 61 13.80 18.47 -6.03
CA ARG A 61 12.73 18.80 -6.99
C ARG A 61 13.18 18.67 -8.44
N ALA A 62 14.42 19.05 -8.76
CA ALA A 62 14.93 18.93 -10.12
C ALA A 62 15.04 17.46 -10.56
N SER A 63 15.35 16.54 -9.64
CA SER A 63 15.34 15.10 -9.96
C SER A 63 13.93 14.56 -10.23
N ILE A 64 12.93 15.02 -9.48
CA ILE A 64 11.52 14.68 -9.70
C ILE A 64 11.09 15.16 -11.09
N GLU A 65 11.37 16.42 -11.42
CA GLU A 65 10.99 17.02 -12.70
C GLU A 65 11.67 16.32 -13.89
N ARG A 66 12.97 15.98 -13.79
CA ARG A 66 13.67 15.16 -14.79
C ARG A 66 13.00 13.80 -14.99
N ALA A 67 12.55 13.16 -13.91
CA ALA A 67 11.88 11.86 -13.98
C ALA A 67 10.51 11.93 -14.66
N MET A 68 9.85 13.10 -14.67
CA MET A 68 8.52 13.32 -15.24
C MET A 68 8.52 13.67 -16.74
N VAL A 69 9.68 13.93 -17.34
CA VAL A 69 9.76 14.24 -18.77
C VAL A 69 9.19 13.10 -19.61
N GLY A 70 8.16 13.42 -20.42
CA GLY A 70 7.49 12.50 -21.34
C GLY A 70 6.48 11.56 -20.68
N ILE A 71 6.20 11.71 -19.38
CA ILE A 71 5.31 10.83 -18.63
C ILE A 71 3.85 11.28 -18.78
N LYS A 72 2.95 10.32 -19.01
CA LYS A 72 1.50 10.57 -19.08
C LYS A 72 0.77 10.33 -17.78
N GLY A 73 1.19 9.32 -17.01
CA GLY A 73 0.56 8.95 -15.74
C GLY A 73 1.57 8.78 -14.62
N VAL A 74 1.23 9.25 -13.42
CA VAL A 74 2.10 9.18 -12.24
C VAL A 74 1.38 8.43 -11.13
N PHE A 75 2.01 7.38 -10.59
CA PHE A 75 1.64 6.81 -9.31
C PHE A 75 2.48 7.43 -8.20
N SER A 76 1.82 8.12 -7.27
CA SER A 76 2.45 8.77 -6.14
C SER A 76 2.13 8.02 -4.84
N VAL A 77 3.17 7.51 -4.20
CA VAL A 77 3.14 6.99 -2.84
C VAL A 77 4.45 7.40 -2.19
N GLN A 78 4.38 7.94 -0.99
CA GLN A 78 5.54 8.23 -0.17
C GLN A 78 5.77 7.06 0.78
N THR A 79 7.02 6.83 1.15
CA THR A 79 7.27 6.08 2.38
C THR A 79 6.70 6.95 3.50
N SER A 80 5.67 6.48 4.20
CA SER A 80 5.26 7.16 5.42
C SER A 80 6.38 7.09 6.46
N SER A 81 6.14 7.56 7.68
CA SER A 81 7.08 7.53 8.80
C SER A 81 7.18 6.18 9.60
N PRO A 82 7.02 4.93 9.09
CA PRO A 82 6.99 3.80 10.02
C PRO A 82 8.33 3.45 10.68
N GLN A 83 9.47 3.84 10.09
CA GLN A 83 10.79 3.68 10.71
C GLN A 83 11.47 5.01 11.11
N GLY A 84 10.75 6.14 11.03
CA GLY A 84 11.32 7.45 11.31
C GLY A 84 12.38 7.93 10.29
N GLU A 85 12.41 7.34 9.08
CA GLU A 85 13.30 7.82 8.00
C GLU A 85 12.97 9.26 7.59
N ILE A 86 11.69 9.64 7.66
CA ILE A 86 11.21 10.99 7.41
C ILE A 86 10.10 11.37 8.41
N SER A 87 9.94 12.66 8.69
CA SER A 87 8.82 13.19 9.49
C SER A 87 7.52 13.28 8.68
N ASP A 88 6.39 13.42 9.37
CA ASP A 88 5.08 13.64 8.73
C ASP A 88 5.07 14.91 7.86
N GLU A 89 5.77 15.97 8.29
CA GLU A 89 5.93 17.19 7.51
C GLU A 89 6.74 16.94 6.23
N GLN A 90 7.80 16.14 6.32
CA GLN A 90 8.58 15.73 5.15
C GLN A 90 7.74 14.87 4.18
N GLU A 91 6.88 13.98 4.67
CA GLU A 91 5.93 13.23 3.82
C GLU A 91 5.02 14.20 3.05
N ILE A 92 4.49 15.23 3.71
CA ILE A 92 3.67 16.27 3.08
C ILE A 92 4.48 17.02 2.01
N ILE A 93 5.70 17.44 2.33
CA ILE A 93 6.58 18.14 1.38
C ILE A 93 6.81 17.28 0.12
N GLN A 94 7.12 15.99 0.29
CA GLN A 94 7.34 15.07 -0.82
C GLN A 94 6.07 14.88 -1.66
N GLY A 95 4.91 14.70 -1.03
CA GLY A 95 3.64 14.54 -1.73
C GLY A 95 3.26 15.77 -2.55
N LYS A 96 3.43 16.97 -1.99
CA LYS A 96 3.20 18.24 -2.69
C LYS A 96 4.18 18.43 -3.84
N ALA A 97 5.47 18.14 -3.63
CA ALA A 97 6.49 18.25 -4.67
C ALA A 97 6.19 17.36 -5.88
N ILE A 98 5.77 16.10 -5.65
CA ILE A 98 5.36 15.20 -6.74
C ILE A 98 4.14 15.77 -7.47
N ALA A 99 3.14 16.27 -6.75
CA ALA A 99 1.92 16.81 -7.36
C ALA A 99 2.20 18.07 -8.20
N ASP A 100 3.04 18.98 -7.70
CA ASP A 100 3.48 20.17 -8.41
C ASP A 100 4.26 19.84 -9.67
N SER A 101 5.23 18.91 -9.57
CA SER A 101 6.01 18.48 -10.73
C SER A 101 5.12 17.81 -11.77
N ALA A 102 4.10 17.05 -11.35
CA ALA A 102 3.15 16.41 -12.26
C ALA A 102 2.34 17.46 -13.03
N LEU A 103 1.87 18.50 -12.34
CA LEU A 103 1.20 19.63 -12.97
C LEU A 103 2.13 20.37 -13.95
N ALA A 104 3.34 20.71 -13.52
CA ALA A 104 4.31 21.45 -14.34
C ALA A 104 4.73 20.66 -15.60
N ALA A 105 4.83 19.34 -15.51
CA ALA A 105 5.15 18.47 -16.64
C ALA A 105 3.94 18.17 -17.56
N GLY A 106 2.73 18.62 -17.21
CA GLY A 106 1.53 18.35 -17.99
C GLY A 106 1.09 16.87 -17.93
N VAL A 107 1.35 16.20 -16.82
CA VAL A 107 0.93 14.80 -16.59
C VAL A 107 -0.59 14.72 -16.75
N SER A 108 -1.05 13.75 -17.56
CA SER A 108 -2.47 13.57 -17.87
C SER A 108 -3.26 12.88 -16.76
N HIS A 109 -2.59 12.20 -15.83
CA HIS A 109 -3.22 11.55 -14.68
C HIS A 109 -2.28 11.35 -13.50
N LEU A 110 -2.62 11.90 -12.33
CA LEU A 110 -1.97 11.59 -11.06
C LEU A 110 -2.84 10.65 -10.24
N VAL A 111 -2.33 9.47 -9.91
CA VAL A 111 -2.95 8.58 -8.91
C VAL A 111 -2.16 8.68 -7.62
N TYR A 112 -2.80 9.18 -6.57
CA TYR A 112 -2.22 9.30 -5.24
C TYR A 112 -2.73 8.18 -4.33
N SER A 113 -1.80 7.39 -3.77
CA SER A 113 -2.13 6.37 -2.76
C SER A 113 -2.09 6.99 -1.37
N SER A 114 -3.28 7.09 -0.77
CA SER A 114 -3.53 7.62 0.56
C SER A 114 -3.73 6.45 1.55
N SER A 115 -4.70 6.56 2.46
CA SER A 115 -5.06 5.55 3.46
C SER A 115 -6.57 5.60 3.71
N GLY A 116 -7.18 4.47 4.05
CA GLY A 116 -8.59 4.42 4.48
C GLY A 116 -8.89 5.25 5.74
N ALA A 117 -7.89 5.71 6.48
CA ALA A 117 -8.06 6.63 7.60
C ALA A 117 -8.20 8.10 7.16
N ALA A 118 -7.75 8.45 5.95
CA ALA A 118 -7.64 9.83 5.52
C ALA A 118 -9.01 10.50 5.35
N GLY A 119 -9.10 11.77 5.74
CA GLY A 119 -10.33 12.57 5.64
C GLY A 119 -11.41 12.21 6.67
N LYS A 120 -11.12 11.36 7.66
CA LYS A 120 -12.05 10.98 8.75
C LYS A 120 -11.87 11.78 10.04
N GLY A 121 -11.19 12.92 9.97
CA GLY A 121 -10.78 13.73 11.11
C GLY A 121 -9.40 13.34 11.67
N PRO A 122 -8.89 14.06 12.69
CA PRO A 122 -7.57 13.78 13.26
C PRO A 122 -7.51 12.39 13.87
N THR A 123 -6.63 11.55 13.34
CA THR A 123 -6.41 10.19 13.82
C THR A 123 -5.48 10.15 15.02
N GLY A 124 -4.69 11.21 15.25
CA GLY A 124 -3.62 11.21 16.24
C GLY A 124 -2.45 10.33 15.84
N MET A 125 -2.39 9.91 14.57
CA MET A 125 -1.28 9.21 13.97
C MET A 125 -0.82 9.99 12.73
N GLY A 126 0.35 10.60 12.85
CA GLY A 126 0.88 11.55 11.88
C GLY A 126 0.88 11.03 10.45
N HIS A 127 1.23 9.75 10.23
CA HIS A 127 1.26 9.12 8.91
C HIS A 127 -0.11 8.96 8.21
N PHE A 128 -1.23 9.08 8.94
CA PHE A 128 -2.57 9.15 8.35
C PHE A 128 -3.04 10.59 8.16
N ASP A 129 -2.69 11.46 9.11
CA ASP A 129 -3.05 12.87 9.09
C ASP A 129 -2.28 13.60 7.96
N SER A 130 -1.02 13.25 7.72
CA SER A 130 -0.19 13.74 6.59
C SER A 130 -0.84 13.48 5.24
N LYS A 131 -1.38 12.27 5.04
CA LYS A 131 -2.07 11.87 3.81
C LYS A 131 -3.35 12.68 3.60
N THR A 132 -4.07 13.01 4.66
CA THR A 132 -5.24 13.90 4.58
C THR A 132 -4.84 15.28 4.05
N GLU A 133 -3.69 15.82 4.49
CA GLU A 133 -3.18 17.11 3.98
C GLU A 133 -2.70 17.03 2.54
N ILE A 134 -2.06 15.92 2.14
CA ILE A 134 -1.66 15.70 0.75
C ILE A 134 -2.90 15.56 -0.15
N GLU A 135 -3.94 14.84 0.28
CA GLU A 135 -5.20 14.76 -0.47
C GLU A 135 -5.82 16.13 -0.70
N LYS A 136 -5.92 16.96 0.35
CA LYS A 136 -6.45 18.33 0.23
C LYS A 136 -5.66 19.13 -0.80
N TYR A 137 -4.33 19.01 -0.79
CA TYR A 137 -3.47 19.69 -1.74
C TYR A 137 -3.68 19.21 -3.17
N VAL A 138 -3.61 17.89 -3.40
CA VAL A 138 -3.84 17.29 -4.73
C VAL A 138 -5.18 17.72 -5.32
N ARG A 139 -6.23 17.75 -4.50
CA ARG A 139 -7.58 18.18 -4.91
C ARG A 139 -7.68 19.66 -5.28
N SER A 140 -6.77 20.50 -4.78
CA SER A 140 -6.73 21.93 -5.08
C SER A 140 -6.06 22.25 -6.43
N LEU A 141 -5.31 21.31 -6.98
CA LEU A 141 -4.57 21.52 -8.22
C LEU A 141 -5.47 21.33 -9.45
N PRO A 142 -5.24 22.11 -10.54
CA PRO A 142 -5.91 21.93 -11.83
C PRO A 142 -5.30 20.75 -12.61
N LEU A 143 -5.21 19.59 -11.96
CA LEU A 143 -4.62 18.36 -12.48
C LEU A 143 -5.69 17.27 -12.50
N CYS A 144 -5.67 16.39 -13.51
CA CYS A 144 -6.49 15.18 -13.48
C CYS A 144 -5.92 14.24 -12.42
N TRP A 145 -6.62 14.08 -11.30
CA TRP A 145 -6.20 13.22 -10.19
C TRP A 145 -7.21 12.12 -9.89
N THR A 146 -6.73 11.03 -9.29
CA THR A 146 -7.53 10.04 -8.58
C THR A 146 -6.83 9.73 -7.27
N ILE A 147 -7.59 9.59 -6.18
CA ILE A 147 -7.05 9.18 -4.89
C ILE A 147 -7.52 7.75 -4.61
N THR A 148 -6.60 6.87 -4.29
CA THR A 148 -6.93 5.53 -3.78
C THR A 148 -6.61 5.45 -2.30
N ARG A 149 -7.47 4.79 -1.54
CA ARG A 149 -7.36 4.60 -0.09
C ARG A 149 -7.39 3.11 0.17
N PRO A 150 -6.22 2.46 0.18
CA PRO A 150 -6.17 1.04 0.41
C PRO A 150 -6.52 0.69 1.86
N ALA A 151 -7.20 -0.45 2.01
CA ALA A 151 -7.33 -1.14 3.27
C ALA A 151 -5.98 -1.76 3.70
N SER A 152 -5.95 -2.43 4.86
CA SER A 152 -4.71 -3.06 5.36
C SER A 152 -4.24 -4.19 4.44
N PHE A 153 -2.93 -4.34 4.28
CA PHE A 153 -2.37 -5.33 3.36
C PHE A 153 -2.37 -6.72 3.99
N ILE A 154 -2.74 -7.75 3.21
CA ILE A 154 -2.66 -9.15 3.66
C ILE A 154 -1.21 -9.53 3.99
N GLU A 155 -0.25 -8.95 3.28
CA GLU A 155 1.18 -9.14 3.48
C GLU A 155 1.64 -8.74 4.89
N MET A 156 0.95 -7.79 5.54
CA MET A 156 1.26 -7.38 6.93
C MET A 156 1.02 -8.51 7.93
N LEU A 157 0.14 -9.46 7.61
CA LEU A 157 -0.12 -10.61 8.47
C LEU A 157 1.10 -11.55 8.55
N MET A 158 2.02 -11.46 7.60
CA MET A 158 3.23 -12.31 7.54
C MET A 158 4.44 -11.68 8.25
N LEU A 159 4.28 -10.46 8.80
CA LEU A 159 5.39 -9.76 9.44
C LEU A 159 5.91 -10.53 10.67
N PRO A 160 7.20 -10.40 11.01
CA PRO A 160 7.75 -10.98 12.23
C PRO A 160 6.97 -10.56 13.49
N GLY A 161 6.92 -11.48 14.45
CA GLY A 161 6.29 -11.25 15.76
C GLY A 161 4.76 -11.41 15.82
N MET A 162 4.08 -11.75 14.71
CA MET A 162 2.64 -12.08 14.77
C MET A 162 2.35 -13.44 15.43
N GLY A 163 3.37 -14.29 15.60
CA GLY A 163 3.26 -15.55 16.37
C GLY A 163 2.94 -16.80 15.55
N LEU A 164 2.84 -16.72 14.22
CA LEU A 164 2.53 -17.86 13.34
C LEU A 164 3.44 -19.08 13.59
N ASN A 165 4.71 -18.84 13.90
CA ASN A 165 5.71 -19.85 14.24
C ASN A 165 5.48 -20.56 15.59
N THR A 166 4.50 -20.14 16.38
CA THR A 166 4.18 -20.71 17.71
C THR A 166 2.82 -21.40 17.77
N GLY A 167 2.13 -21.57 16.63
CA GLY A 167 0.75 -22.06 16.61
C GLY A 167 -0.29 -21.03 17.08
N ASN A 168 0.10 -19.75 17.12
CA ASN A 168 -0.79 -18.63 17.46
C ASN A 168 -0.74 -17.56 16.37
N PHE A 169 -1.69 -16.63 16.39
CA PHE A 169 -1.67 -15.43 15.56
C PHE A 169 -2.23 -14.25 16.34
N SER A 170 -1.41 -13.22 16.57
CA SER A 170 -1.77 -12.03 17.34
C SER A 170 -1.99 -10.84 16.41
N PHE A 171 -3.15 -10.19 16.51
CA PHE A 171 -3.45 -9.00 15.70
C PHE A 171 -4.38 -7.99 16.43
N PHE A 172 -4.70 -6.87 15.78
CA PHE A 172 -5.39 -5.75 16.44
C PHE A 172 -6.90 -5.93 16.65
N MET A 173 -7.55 -6.74 15.81
CA MET A 173 -9.00 -6.86 15.78
C MET A 173 -9.53 -7.62 16.99
N GLN A 174 -10.73 -7.29 17.46
CA GLN A 174 -11.46 -8.24 18.29
C GLN A 174 -11.81 -9.48 17.46
N ARG A 175 -11.97 -10.64 18.11
CA ARG A 175 -12.12 -11.93 17.42
C ARG A 175 -13.21 -11.94 16.35
N ASN A 176 -14.35 -11.28 16.62
CA ASN A 176 -15.51 -11.24 15.72
C ASN A 176 -15.66 -9.88 15.01
N GLN A 177 -14.69 -8.98 15.15
CA GLN A 177 -14.75 -7.66 14.53
C GLN A 177 -14.31 -7.76 13.07
N PRO A 178 -15.13 -7.30 12.11
CA PRO A 178 -14.76 -7.29 10.71
C PRO A 178 -13.73 -6.19 10.41
N MET A 179 -12.75 -6.53 9.58
CA MET A 179 -11.77 -5.60 9.01
C MET A 179 -11.53 -5.96 7.55
N GLN A 180 -11.48 -4.94 6.72
CA GLN A 180 -11.17 -5.08 5.31
C GLN A 180 -9.66 -5.16 5.08
N MET A 181 -9.27 -6.03 4.15
CA MET A 181 -7.89 -6.23 3.75
C MET A 181 -7.76 -6.33 2.23
N ILE A 182 -6.58 -6.02 1.71
CA ILE A 182 -6.27 -6.08 0.28
C ILE A 182 -4.94 -6.80 0.06
N THR A 183 -4.80 -7.56 -1.03
CA THR A 183 -3.47 -8.04 -1.45
C THR A 183 -2.72 -6.94 -2.18
N LEU A 184 -1.38 -6.92 -2.10
CA LEU A 184 -0.59 -6.01 -2.93
C LEU A 184 -0.80 -6.27 -4.41
N ASP A 185 -1.04 -7.53 -4.82
CA ASP A 185 -1.35 -7.89 -6.20
C ASP A 185 -2.62 -7.18 -6.70
N ASP A 186 -3.72 -7.23 -5.93
CA ASP A 186 -4.95 -6.50 -6.28
C ASP A 186 -4.75 -4.99 -6.21
N LEU A 187 -4.02 -4.47 -5.22
CA LEU A 187 -3.68 -3.05 -5.13
C LEU A 187 -2.95 -2.58 -6.39
N GLY A 188 -1.94 -3.33 -6.82
CA GLY A 188 -1.17 -3.05 -8.03
C GLY A 188 -2.06 -3.06 -9.27
N ARG A 189 -2.87 -4.11 -9.43
CA ARG A 189 -3.80 -4.30 -10.55
C ARG A 189 -4.85 -3.19 -10.65
N ILE A 190 -5.46 -2.82 -9.53
CA ILE A 190 -6.45 -1.74 -9.45
C ILE A 190 -5.83 -0.40 -9.85
N ASN A 191 -4.70 -0.01 -9.24
CA ASN A 191 -4.06 1.27 -9.52
C ASN A 191 -3.50 1.33 -10.96
N ALA A 192 -2.96 0.24 -11.49
CA ALA A 192 -2.56 0.17 -12.90
C ALA A 192 -3.75 0.38 -13.85
N ARG A 193 -4.91 -0.21 -13.54
CA ARG A 193 -6.14 -0.01 -14.32
C ARG A 193 -6.64 1.42 -14.22
N ILE A 194 -6.58 2.03 -13.03
CA ILE A 194 -6.96 3.44 -12.81
C ILE A 194 -6.08 4.36 -13.66
N LEU A 195 -4.75 4.22 -13.56
CA LEU A 195 -3.76 5.00 -14.33
C LEU A 195 -3.98 4.93 -15.83
N CYS A 196 -4.41 3.77 -16.33
CA CYS A 196 -4.66 3.57 -17.76
C CYS A 196 -6.01 4.13 -18.23
N ASN A 197 -6.91 4.56 -17.33
CA ASN A 197 -8.27 4.99 -17.66
C ASN A 197 -8.66 6.33 -17.00
N PRO A 198 -7.88 7.42 -17.20
CA PRO A 198 -8.08 8.69 -16.51
C PRO A 198 -9.49 9.24 -16.62
N GLN A 199 -10.12 9.17 -17.79
CA GLN A 199 -11.47 9.69 -18.02
C GLN A 199 -12.53 9.04 -17.13
N THR A 200 -12.32 7.79 -16.72
CA THR A 200 -13.27 7.05 -15.85
C THR A 200 -13.08 7.40 -14.38
N PHE A 201 -11.86 7.80 -13.97
CA PHE A 201 -11.47 7.92 -12.57
C PHE A 201 -11.07 9.33 -12.13
N ALA A 202 -11.01 10.28 -13.04
CA ALA A 202 -10.71 11.68 -12.75
C ALA A 202 -11.65 12.23 -11.66
N GLY A 203 -11.05 12.87 -10.65
CA GLY A 203 -11.76 13.49 -9.53
C GLY A 203 -12.35 12.50 -8.52
N LYS A 204 -12.08 11.19 -8.64
CA LYS A 204 -12.63 10.17 -7.73
C LYS A 204 -11.69 9.86 -6.58
N VAL A 205 -12.30 9.55 -5.43
CA VAL A 205 -11.64 8.94 -4.28
C VAL A 205 -12.21 7.52 -4.15
N LEU A 206 -11.35 6.50 -4.12
CA LEU A 206 -11.77 5.10 -4.03
C LEU A 206 -11.15 4.45 -2.80
N GLU A 207 -12.00 3.98 -1.88
CA GLU A 207 -11.61 3.02 -0.86
C GLU A 207 -11.45 1.65 -1.54
N ILE A 208 -10.30 0.99 -1.38
CA ILE A 208 -10.01 -0.27 -2.09
C ILE A 208 -9.69 -1.41 -1.12
N SER A 209 -10.36 -2.54 -1.32
CA SER A 209 -10.21 -3.77 -0.54
C SER A 209 -10.47 -5.01 -1.39
N SER A 210 -9.85 -6.13 -1.03
CA SER A 210 -10.11 -7.44 -1.64
C SER A 210 -11.20 -8.24 -0.91
N GLN A 211 -11.32 -8.07 0.41
CA GLN A 211 -12.21 -8.88 1.26
C GLN A 211 -12.37 -8.28 2.66
N THR A 212 -13.40 -8.73 3.37
CA THR A 212 -13.59 -8.51 4.82
C THR A 212 -13.24 -9.79 5.58
N LEU A 213 -12.49 -9.68 6.66
CA LEU A 213 -12.06 -10.78 7.53
C LEU A 213 -12.31 -10.44 9.00
N THR A 214 -12.59 -11.47 9.79
CA THR A 214 -12.56 -11.44 11.26
C THR A 214 -11.34 -12.21 11.79
N GLY A 215 -11.09 -12.13 13.10
CA GLY A 215 -10.10 -13.01 13.74
C GLY A 215 -10.41 -14.49 13.58
N GLU A 216 -11.70 -14.88 13.61
CA GLU A 216 -12.13 -16.26 13.32
C GLU A 216 -11.81 -16.69 11.89
N ASP A 217 -11.99 -15.80 10.91
CA ASP A 217 -11.65 -16.09 9.52
C ASP A 217 -10.14 -16.26 9.34
N LEU A 218 -9.32 -15.45 10.02
CA LEU A 218 -7.87 -15.58 10.03
C LEU A 218 -7.43 -16.91 10.67
N GLU A 219 -7.97 -17.24 11.85
CA GLU A 219 -7.73 -18.50 12.56
C GLU A 219 -7.97 -19.70 11.62
N ARG A 220 -9.13 -19.71 10.97
CA ARG A 220 -9.55 -20.77 10.04
C ARG A 220 -8.63 -20.83 8.82
N ALA A 221 -8.36 -19.69 8.17
CA ALA A 221 -7.55 -19.64 6.97
C ALA A 221 -6.11 -20.10 7.23
N PHE A 222 -5.49 -19.64 8.31
CA PHE A 222 -4.14 -20.05 8.69
C PHE A 222 -4.07 -21.51 9.11
N SER A 223 -5.01 -22.00 9.93
CA SER A 223 -5.05 -23.40 10.34
C SER A 223 -5.18 -24.34 9.13
N ASN A 224 -6.06 -24.00 8.19
CA ASN A 224 -6.24 -24.77 6.96
C ASN A 224 -4.98 -24.78 6.09
N ALA A 225 -4.32 -23.63 5.93
CA ALA A 225 -3.12 -23.52 5.11
C ALA A 225 -1.89 -24.18 5.75
N ALA A 226 -1.79 -24.15 7.09
CA ALA A 226 -0.68 -24.76 7.84
C ALA A 226 -0.82 -26.28 7.98
N GLY A 227 -2.05 -26.80 7.98
CA GLY A 227 -2.34 -28.21 8.26
C GLY A 227 -2.31 -28.57 9.74
N PHE A 228 -2.24 -27.58 10.64
CA PHE A 228 -2.34 -27.73 12.09
C PHE A 228 -3.02 -26.49 12.70
N PRO A 229 -3.57 -26.59 13.93
CA PRO A 229 -4.26 -25.47 14.56
C PRO A 229 -3.35 -24.25 14.75
N ILE A 230 -3.84 -23.08 14.33
CA ILE A 230 -3.28 -21.77 14.63
C ILE A 230 -4.37 -20.97 15.32
N HIS A 231 -4.15 -20.52 16.55
CA HIS A 231 -5.16 -19.82 17.34
C HIS A 231 -5.07 -18.30 17.19
N TYR A 232 -6.19 -17.64 16.88
CA TYR A 232 -6.24 -16.19 16.85
C TYR A 232 -6.33 -15.64 18.27
N GLN A 233 -5.52 -14.63 18.56
CA GLN A 233 -5.65 -13.80 19.74
C GLN A 233 -5.48 -12.34 19.37
N ARG A 234 -6.06 -11.46 20.19
CA ARG A 234 -5.77 -10.04 20.09
C ARG A 234 -4.39 -9.76 20.68
N PHE A 235 -3.73 -8.69 20.25
CA PHE A 235 -2.58 -8.17 20.99
C PHE A 235 -2.93 -7.96 22.46
N PRO A 236 -2.10 -8.45 23.40
CA PRO A 236 -2.41 -8.41 24.83
C PRO A 236 -2.30 -6.98 25.37
N ASP A 237 -3.09 -6.65 26.40
CA ASP A 237 -3.13 -5.32 27.01
C ASP A 237 -1.76 -4.83 27.51
N VAL A 238 -0.92 -5.76 27.99
CA VAL A 238 0.45 -5.45 28.43
C VAL A 238 1.27 -4.86 27.28
N LEU A 239 1.19 -5.47 26.10
CA LEU A 239 1.88 -4.98 24.90
C LEU A 239 1.32 -3.63 24.46
N LEU A 240 -0.01 -3.49 24.43
CA LEU A 240 -0.65 -2.23 24.03
C LEU A 240 -0.27 -1.10 25.00
N THR A 241 -0.19 -1.38 26.30
CA THR A 241 0.23 -0.39 27.31
C THR A 241 1.67 0.06 27.10
N GLN A 242 2.56 -0.84 26.67
CA GLN A 242 3.99 -0.55 26.45
C GLN A 242 4.28 0.03 25.06
N ASN A 243 3.34 -0.07 24.12
CA ASN A 243 3.52 0.36 22.73
C ASN A 243 2.41 1.33 22.32
N SER A 244 2.65 2.62 22.51
CA SER A 244 1.68 3.70 22.22
C SER A 244 1.19 3.68 20.77
N PHE A 245 2.06 3.33 19.81
CA PHE A 245 1.69 3.17 18.41
C PHE A 245 0.65 2.04 18.23
N LEU A 246 0.95 0.83 18.72
CA LEU A 246 0.03 -0.30 18.59
C LEU A 246 -1.27 -0.04 19.33
N ARG A 247 -1.22 0.59 20.51
CA ARG A 247 -2.43 1.02 21.24
C ARG A 247 -3.28 1.96 20.42
N ARG A 248 -2.69 3.02 19.87
CA ARG A 248 -3.45 4.00 19.09
C ARG A 248 -4.04 3.38 17.83
N LEU A 249 -3.27 2.58 17.10
CA LEU A 249 -3.77 1.83 15.94
C LEU A 249 -4.91 0.89 16.33
N THR A 250 -4.81 0.21 17.47
CA THR A 250 -5.88 -0.64 18.01
C THR A 250 -7.16 0.16 18.30
N GLU A 251 -7.06 1.33 18.93
CA GLU A 251 -8.21 2.23 19.16
C GLU A 251 -8.88 2.67 17.85
N LEU A 252 -8.10 2.94 16.80
CA LEU A 252 -8.64 3.28 15.47
C LEU A 252 -9.29 2.09 14.76
N VAL A 253 -8.85 0.85 15.05
CA VAL A 253 -9.54 -0.35 14.57
C VAL A 253 -10.87 -0.46 15.28
N ASP A 254 -10.89 -0.39 16.61
CA ASP A 254 -12.09 -0.50 17.45
C ASP A 254 -13.18 0.52 17.09
N ASN A 255 -12.81 1.75 16.79
CA ASN A 255 -13.77 2.80 16.41
C ASN A 255 -14.12 2.80 14.90
N GLY A 256 -13.58 1.86 14.12
CA GLY A 256 -13.90 1.67 12.71
C GLY A 256 -13.15 2.60 11.73
N ILE A 257 -12.29 3.51 12.19
CA ILE A 257 -11.55 4.44 11.31
C ILE A 257 -10.66 3.67 10.33
N VAL A 258 -9.95 2.64 10.80
CA VAL A 258 -9.09 1.78 9.96
C VAL A 258 -9.67 0.39 9.66
N ALA A 259 -10.92 0.13 10.04
CA ALA A 259 -11.58 -1.14 9.74
C ALA A 259 -11.89 -1.32 8.24
N GLY A 260 -11.92 -0.22 7.49
CA GLY A 260 -12.19 -0.19 6.05
C GLY A 260 -13.68 -0.19 5.70
N VAL A 261 -14.02 0.52 4.62
CA VAL A 261 -15.41 0.81 4.21
C VAL A 261 -15.62 0.70 2.69
N ALA A 262 -14.72 0.00 2.00
CA ALA A 262 -14.79 -0.20 0.55
C ALA A 262 -16.00 -1.06 0.17
N ASP A 263 -16.65 -0.70 -0.93
CA ASP A 263 -17.70 -1.50 -1.57
C ASP A 263 -17.05 -2.59 -2.45
N ILE A 264 -16.72 -3.72 -1.83
CA ILE A 264 -16.01 -4.83 -2.48
C ILE A 264 -16.80 -5.37 -3.69
N PRO A 265 -18.13 -5.62 -3.63
CA PRO A 265 -18.89 -6.01 -4.82
C PRO A 265 -18.80 -5.02 -5.98
N ALA A 266 -18.85 -3.71 -5.72
CA ALA A 266 -18.67 -2.71 -6.76
C ALA A 266 -17.24 -2.74 -7.34
N LEU A 267 -16.22 -2.90 -6.49
CA LEU A 267 -14.84 -3.05 -6.93
C LEU A 267 -14.65 -4.31 -7.78
N GLU A 268 -15.23 -5.44 -7.40
CA GLU A 268 -15.19 -6.69 -8.18
C GLU A 268 -15.87 -6.53 -9.54
N LYS A 269 -16.97 -5.76 -9.62
CA LYS A 269 -17.61 -5.43 -10.89
C LYS A 269 -16.71 -4.56 -11.79
N MET A 270 -15.95 -3.64 -11.20
CA MET A 270 -15.11 -2.68 -11.93
C MET A 270 -13.75 -3.26 -12.35
N PHE A 271 -13.14 -4.03 -11.47
CA PHE A 271 -11.77 -4.52 -11.63
C PHE A 271 -11.70 -6.02 -11.85
N GLY A 272 -12.78 -6.77 -11.65
CA GLY A 272 -12.79 -8.23 -11.66
C GLY A 272 -12.57 -8.81 -10.26
N LYS A 273 -12.75 -10.13 -10.13
CA LYS A 273 -12.69 -10.86 -8.86
C LYS A 273 -11.41 -10.54 -8.07
N MET A 274 -11.57 -10.31 -6.77
CA MET A 274 -10.45 -10.04 -5.87
C MET A 274 -9.87 -11.33 -5.28
N MET A 275 -8.57 -11.33 -5.03
CA MET A 275 -7.84 -12.41 -4.37
C MET A 275 -8.27 -12.52 -2.91
N LYS A 276 -8.75 -13.69 -2.50
CA LYS A 276 -9.11 -13.98 -1.10
C LYS A 276 -7.92 -14.57 -0.34
N LEU A 277 -7.96 -14.52 1.00
CA LEU A 277 -6.80 -14.91 1.84
C LEU A 277 -6.40 -16.38 1.63
N ASP A 278 -7.37 -17.28 1.57
CA ASP A 278 -7.17 -18.72 1.32
C ASP A 278 -6.47 -18.98 -0.03
N GLN A 279 -6.90 -18.27 -1.06
CA GLN A 279 -6.29 -18.33 -2.40
C GLN A 279 -4.87 -17.75 -2.38
N TRP A 280 -4.67 -16.65 -1.65
CA TRP A 280 -3.37 -16.02 -1.52
C TRP A 280 -2.37 -16.93 -0.77
N LEU A 281 -2.78 -17.53 0.35
CA LEU A 281 -1.95 -18.44 1.17
C LEU A 281 -1.52 -19.70 0.41
N THR A 282 -2.34 -20.18 -0.52
CA THR A 282 -2.04 -21.36 -1.34
C THR A 282 -1.37 -21.03 -2.68
N GLY A 283 -1.44 -19.77 -3.10
CA GLY A 283 -0.84 -19.25 -4.33
C GLY A 283 0.33 -18.30 -4.06
N PRO A 284 0.23 -17.01 -4.45
CA PRO A 284 1.37 -16.07 -4.43
C PRO A 284 1.93 -15.80 -3.02
N GLY A 285 1.12 -15.92 -1.97
CA GLY A 285 1.53 -15.75 -0.58
C GLY A 285 2.19 -16.97 0.05
N LYS A 286 2.18 -18.13 -0.62
CA LYS A 286 2.60 -19.41 -0.02
C LYS A 286 4.01 -19.37 0.55
N GLN A 287 4.97 -18.81 -0.19
CA GLN A 287 6.36 -18.71 0.28
C GLN A 287 6.50 -17.77 1.49
N HIS A 288 5.77 -16.65 1.49
CA HIS A 288 5.75 -15.71 2.62
C HIS A 288 5.16 -16.36 3.87
N PHE A 289 4.07 -17.10 3.71
CA PHE A 289 3.45 -17.84 4.80
C PHE A 289 4.37 -18.94 5.36
N GLN A 290 5.00 -19.72 4.48
CA GLN A 290 5.98 -20.72 4.90
C GLN A 290 7.18 -20.09 5.62
N ALA A 291 7.67 -18.95 5.16
CA ALA A 291 8.74 -18.22 5.84
C ALA A 291 8.28 -17.74 7.23
N ALA A 292 7.06 -17.22 7.36
CA ALA A 292 6.51 -16.76 8.64
C ALA A 292 6.29 -17.90 9.65
N LEU A 293 5.87 -19.08 9.18
CA LEU A 293 5.74 -20.28 10.04
C LEU A 293 7.10 -20.77 10.57
N ASN A 294 8.17 -20.57 9.81
CA ASN A 294 9.52 -21.03 10.16
C ASN A 294 10.41 -19.91 10.73
N ALA A 295 9.86 -18.71 10.92
CA ALA A 295 10.62 -17.56 11.38
C ALA A 295 11.10 -17.77 12.83
N PRO A 296 12.30 -17.26 13.20
CA PRO A 296 12.71 -17.20 14.59
C PRO A 296 11.73 -16.32 15.38
N GLN A 297 11.67 -16.54 16.69
CA GLN A 297 10.90 -15.64 17.56
C GLN A 297 11.46 -14.21 17.44
N ALA A 298 10.55 -13.26 17.22
CA ALA A 298 10.89 -11.87 16.96
C ALA A 298 9.88 -10.96 17.65
N GLU A 299 10.29 -9.72 17.89
CA GLU A 299 9.36 -8.66 18.28
C GLU A 299 8.40 -8.32 17.12
N ILE A 300 7.25 -7.76 17.48
CA ILE A 300 6.21 -7.38 16.52
C ILE A 300 6.72 -6.28 15.60
N ALA A 301 6.82 -6.61 14.31
CA ALA A 301 7.29 -5.72 13.25
C ALA A 301 6.16 -4.94 12.56
N LEU A 302 5.03 -4.72 13.25
CA LEU A 302 3.95 -3.83 12.79
C LEU A 302 4.33 -2.37 13.03
N ARG A 303 5.19 -1.85 12.15
CA ARG A 303 5.47 -0.42 11.93
C ARG A 303 5.83 -0.23 10.47
#